data_AF-A0A365TBG6-F1
#
_entry.id   AF-A0A365TBG6-F1
#
_cell.length_a   1.000
_cell.length_b   1.000
_cell.length_c   1.000
_cell.angle_alpha   90.00
_cell.angle_beta   90.00
_cell.angle_gamma   90.00
#
_symmetry.space_group_name_H-M   'P 1'
#
loop_
_entity.id
_entity.type
_entity.pdbx_description
1 polymer ?
#
loop_
_entity_poly.entity_id
_entity_poly.type
_entity_poly.pdbx_seq_one_letter_code
_entity_poly.pdbx_strand_id
1 'polypeptide(L)'
;MDAIEQFEDLVERLRQSATVETVYGERIEREGKTVVPVATVGYGFGGGWEAEEDETGGGLGGGVRATPVGALEVTDEETRFVRFDEGSRAGAGLVLFAGLVLGFLLGRR
;
A
#
# COMPACT_ATOMS: atom_id res chain seq x y z
N MET A 1 -8.82 16.50 -22.06
CA MET A 1 -8.99 16.12 -20.65
C MET A 1 -7.87 16.81 -19.92
N ASP A 2 -8.20 17.63 -18.94
CA ASP A 2 -7.21 18.33 -18.15
C ASP A 2 -6.37 17.31 -17.37
N ALA A 3 -5.07 17.56 -17.17
CA ALA A 3 -4.20 16.61 -16.45
C ALA A 3 -4.68 16.37 -15.01
N ILE A 4 -5.37 17.38 -14.45
CA ILE A 4 -6.01 17.31 -13.14
C ILE A 4 -7.20 16.35 -13.15
N GLU A 5 -8.05 16.37 -14.18
CA GLU A 5 -9.19 15.44 -14.29
C GLU A 5 -8.74 13.98 -14.38
N GLN A 6 -7.68 13.70 -15.15
CA GLN A 6 -7.13 12.34 -15.25
C GLN A 6 -6.57 11.85 -13.92
N PHE A 7 -5.96 12.74 -13.14
CA PHE A 7 -5.46 12.41 -11.81
C PHE A 7 -6.59 12.15 -10.81
N GLU A 8 -7.63 12.98 -10.82
CA GLU A 8 -8.82 12.78 -9.98
C GLU A 8 -9.49 11.42 -10.26
N ASP A 9 -9.69 11.08 -11.54
CA ASP A 9 -10.23 9.78 -11.96
C ASP A 9 -9.36 8.60 -11.49
N LEU A 10 -8.04 8.74 -11.55
CA LEU A 10 -7.11 7.71 -11.08
C LEU A 10 -7.21 7.51 -9.57
N VAL A 11 -7.24 8.61 -8.81
CA VAL A 11 -7.36 8.58 -7.34
C VAL A 11 -8.68 7.93 -6.93
N GLU A 12 -9.78 8.28 -7.60
CA GLU A 12 -11.10 7.74 -7.31
C GLU A 12 -11.15 6.21 -7.53
N ARG A 13 -10.61 5.73 -8.66
CA ARG A 13 -10.50 4.28 -8.95
C ARG A 13 -9.62 3.54 -7.95
N LEU A 14 -8.54 4.15 -7.51
CA LEU A 14 -7.65 3.55 -6.51
C LEU A 14 -8.32 3.46 -5.14
N ARG A 15 -9.11 4.47 -4.72
CA ARG A 15 -9.89 4.41 -3.47
C ARG A 15 -10.94 3.32 -3.50
N GLN A 16 -11.64 3.16 -4.63
CA GLN A 16 -12.68 2.13 -4.78
C GLN A 16 -12.13 0.70 -4.76
N SER A 17 -10.89 0.49 -5.21
CA SER A 17 -10.25 -0.83 -5.23
C SER A 17 -9.54 -1.20 -3.92
N ALA A 18 -9.44 -0.26 -2.97
CA ALA A 18 -8.66 -0.41 -1.76
C ALA A 18 -9.55 -0.52 -0.51
N THR A 19 -10.52 -1.43 -0.54
CA THR A 19 -11.39 -1.70 0.60
C THR A 19 -10.84 -2.82 1.47
N VAL A 20 -11.26 -2.85 2.75
CA VAL A 20 -10.86 -3.90 3.70
C VAL A 20 -11.35 -5.27 3.21
N GLU A 21 -12.48 -5.33 2.51
CA GLU A 21 -12.99 -6.53 1.83
C GLU A 21 -12.03 -7.07 0.77
N THR A 22 -11.26 -6.23 0.08
CA THR A 22 -10.25 -6.70 -0.89
C THR A 22 -9.08 -7.43 -0.20
N VAL A 23 -8.82 -7.13 1.07
CA VAL A 23 -7.73 -7.74 1.86
C VAL A 23 -8.17 -9.00 2.59
N TYR A 24 -9.40 -8.99 3.14
CA TYR A 24 -9.87 -10.02 4.06
C TYR A 24 -11.15 -10.75 3.63
N GLY A 25 -11.87 -10.26 2.62
CA GLY A 25 -13.18 -10.77 2.21
C GLY A 25 -14.34 -10.29 3.11
N GLU A 26 -15.47 -10.99 3.04
CA GLU A 26 -16.68 -10.67 3.81
C GLU A 26 -16.52 -10.97 5.32
N ARG A 27 -17.18 -10.17 6.18
CA ARG A 27 -17.19 -10.37 7.63
C ARG A 27 -17.75 -11.76 7.98
N ILE A 28 -17.04 -12.49 8.84
CA ILE A 28 -17.47 -13.80 9.33
C ILE A 28 -18.07 -13.63 10.73
N GLU A 29 -19.35 -13.97 10.88
CA GLU A 29 -20.02 -14.09 12.17
C GLU A 29 -20.18 -15.58 12.53
N ARG A 30 -19.66 -15.96 13.69
CA ARG A 30 -19.74 -17.32 14.22
C ARG A 30 -19.94 -17.28 15.72
N GLU A 31 -20.92 -18.05 16.21
CA GLU A 31 -21.08 -18.37 17.64
C GLU A 31 -21.18 -17.14 18.57
N GLY A 32 -21.87 -16.07 18.13
CA GLY A 32 -22.02 -14.84 18.94
C GLY A 32 -20.77 -13.96 19.01
N LYS A 33 -19.75 -14.28 18.20
CA LYS A 33 -18.53 -13.49 18.07
C LYS A 33 -18.54 -12.74 16.75
N THR A 34 -18.33 -11.43 16.82
CA THR A 34 -18.15 -10.59 15.64
C THR A 34 -16.66 -10.38 15.41
N VAL A 35 -16.14 -10.90 14.30
CA VAL A 35 -14.75 -10.69 13.89
C VAL A 35 -14.72 -9.53 12.90
N VAL A 36 -14.07 -8.43 13.27
CA VAL A 36 -13.90 -7.26 12.40
C VAL A 36 -12.46 -7.21 11.89
N PRO A 37 -12.20 -7.54 10.61
CA PRO A 37 -10.86 -7.46 10.06
C PRO A 37 -10.35 -6.01 10.02
N VAL A 38 -9.06 -5.83 10.30
CA VAL A 38 -8.38 -4.52 10.28
C VAL A 38 -7.19 -4.60 9.33
N ALA A 39 -7.22 -3.74 8.30
CA ALA A 39 -6.15 -3.54 7.34
C ALA A 39 -5.65 -2.10 7.39
N THR A 40 -4.38 -1.89 7.07
CA THR A 40 -3.85 -0.56 6.71
C THR A 40 -3.79 -0.45 5.20
N VAL A 41 -4.29 0.67 4.68
CA VAL A 41 -4.23 1.01 3.26
C VAL A 41 -3.34 2.24 3.08
N GLY A 42 -2.36 2.12 2.21
CA GLY A 42 -1.46 3.21 1.81
C GLY A 42 -1.54 3.47 0.31
N TYR A 43 -1.44 4.74 -0.07
CA TYR A 43 -1.46 5.20 -1.45
C TYR A 43 -0.16 5.95 -1.73
N GLY A 44 0.40 5.78 -2.92
CA GLY A 44 1.58 6.51 -3.37
C GLY A 44 1.40 6.97 -4.80
N PHE A 45 1.78 8.21 -5.08
CA PHE A 45 1.70 8.82 -6.40
C PHE A 45 3.01 9.53 -6.70
N GLY A 46 3.43 9.50 -7.96
CA GLY A 46 4.62 10.18 -8.43
C GLY A 46 4.48 10.55 -9.90
N GLY A 47 5.08 11.66 -10.28
CA GLY A 47 5.11 12.09 -11.67
C GLY A 47 6.37 12.89 -11.96
N GLY A 48 6.71 12.98 -13.24
CA GLY A 48 7.82 13.76 -13.74
C GLY A 48 7.47 14.33 -15.11
N TRP A 49 8.01 15.50 -15.41
CA TRP A 49 7.87 16.15 -16.70
C TRP A 49 9.25 16.45 -17.28
N GLU A 50 9.39 16.21 -18.57
CA GLU A 50 10.52 16.68 -19.38
C GLU A 50 9.99 17.76 -20.32
N ALA A 51 10.67 18.90 -20.32
CA ALA A 51 10.41 20.00 -21.23
C ALA A 51 11.58 20.09 -22.21
N GLU A 52 11.41 19.56 -23.41
CA GLU A 52 12.27 19.86 -24.56
C GLU A 52 11.59 20.91 -25.45
N GLU A 53 12.38 21.64 -26.24
CA GLU A 53 12.00 22.88 -26.94
C GLU A 53 10.74 22.78 -27.82
N ASP A 54 10.34 21.57 -28.24
CA ASP A 54 9.13 21.35 -29.05
C ASP A 54 8.23 20.18 -28.59
N GLU A 55 8.60 19.45 -27.52
CA GLU A 55 7.80 18.34 -26.98
C GLU A 55 7.78 18.38 -25.45
N THR A 56 6.57 18.45 -24.87
CA THR A 56 6.35 18.27 -23.43
C THR A 56 5.87 16.84 -23.17
N GLY A 57 6.76 16.02 -22.62
CA GLY A 57 6.46 14.64 -22.21
C GLY A 57 6.32 14.56 -20.70
N GLY A 58 5.20 14.05 -20.21
CA GLY A 58 4.95 13.87 -18.78
C GLY A 58 4.50 12.45 -18.45
N GLY A 59 5.11 11.85 -17.43
CA GLY A 59 4.71 10.56 -16.89
C GLY A 59 4.10 10.72 -15.50
N LEU A 60 2.97 10.05 -15.27
CA LEU A 60 2.32 9.95 -13.97
C LEU A 60 2.13 8.47 -13.63
N GLY A 61 2.43 8.11 -12.37
CA GLY A 61 2.28 6.77 -11.84
C GLY A 61 1.72 6.80 -10.42
N GLY A 62 1.00 5.76 -10.06
CA GLY A 62 0.43 5.62 -8.72
C GLY A 62 0.22 4.15 -8.35
N GLY A 63 0.12 3.89 -7.06
CA GLY A 63 -0.07 2.55 -6.53
C GLY A 63 -0.80 2.55 -5.19
N VAL A 64 -1.41 1.40 -4.90
CA VAL A 64 -2.09 1.11 -3.64
C VAL A 64 -1.40 -0.06 -2.99
N ARG A 65 -1.22 0.02 -1.68
CA ARG A 65 -0.82 -1.11 -0.86
C ARG A 65 -1.83 -1.30 0.25
N ALA A 66 -2.40 -2.49 0.33
CA ALA A 66 -3.22 -2.89 1.46
C ALA A 66 -2.48 -3.99 2.25
N THR A 67 -2.39 -3.85 3.57
CA THR A 67 -1.63 -4.75 4.43
C THR A 67 -2.52 -5.20 5.60
N PRO A 68 -2.68 -6.51 5.81
CA PRO A 68 -3.43 -7.03 6.95
C PRO A 68 -2.69 -6.72 8.26
N VAL A 69 -3.38 -6.18 9.26
CA VAL A 69 -2.81 -5.85 10.59
C VAL A 69 -3.31 -6.80 11.67
N GLY A 70 -4.59 -7.17 11.61
CA GLY A 70 -5.23 -7.97 12.65
C GLY A 70 -6.74 -8.04 12.47
N ALA A 71 -7.42 -8.49 13.51
CA ALA A 71 -8.86 -8.43 13.63
C ALA A 71 -9.26 -8.02 15.04
N LEU A 72 -10.34 -7.26 15.17
CA LEU A 72 -11.02 -7.06 16.45
C LEU A 72 -11.99 -8.22 16.65
N GLU A 73 -11.81 -8.94 17.74
CA GLU A 73 -12.76 -9.92 18.25
C GLU A 73 -13.67 -9.21 19.25
N VAL A 74 -14.94 -9.09 18.90
CA VAL A 74 -15.98 -8.47 19.73
C VAL A 74 -16.94 -9.55 20.21
N THR A 75 -17.14 -9.60 21.52
CA THR A 75 -18.09 -10.49 22.22
C THR A 75 -18.91 -9.66 23.20
N ASP A 76 -19.93 -10.25 23.81
CA ASP A 76 -20.73 -9.57 24.85
C ASP A 76 -19.91 -9.25 26.11
N GLU A 77 -18.82 -9.97 26.35
CA GLU A 77 -17.98 -9.86 27.56
C GLU A 77 -16.79 -8.92 27.36
N GLU A 78 -16.10 -9.04 26.23
CA GLU A 78 -14.89 -8.27 25.93
C GLU A 78 -14.72 -7.93 24.45
N THR A 79 -13.89 -6.92 24.19
CA THR A 79 -13.33 -6.62 22.87
C THR A 79 -11.82 -6.69 22.94
N ARG A 80 -11.20 -7.47 22.04
CA ARG A 80 -9.75 -7.57 21.96
C ARG A 80 -9.24 -7.50 20.53
N PHE A 81 -7.99 -7.05 20.38
CA PHE A 81 -7.32 -6.99 19.09
C PHE A 81 -6.36 -8.16 18.91
N VAL A 82 -6.62 -9.00 17.90
CA VAL A 82 -5.78 -10.14 17.51
C VAL A 82 -4.88 -9.69 16.36
N ARG A 83 -3.56 -9.61 16.59
CA ARG A 83 -2.58 -9.22 15.56
C ARG A 83 -2.26 -10.39 14.64
N PHE A 84 -2.14 -10.13 13.34
CA PHE A 84 -1.49 -11.05 12.42
C PHE A 84 0.01 -10.76 12.44
N ASP A 85 0.81 -11.71 12.90
CA ASP A 85 2.27 -11.59 12.86
C ASP A 85 2.73 -11.69 11.40
N GLU A 86 2.98 -10.54 10.75
CA GLU A 86 3.74 -10.52 9.51
C GLU A 86 5.22 -10.69 9.84
N GLY A 87 5.75 -11.88 9.53
CA GLY A 87 7.17 -12.21 9.65
C GLY A 87 8.04 -11.05 9.17
N SER A 88 8.86 -10.55 10.08
CA SER A 88 9.69 -9.35 9.94
C SER A 88 10.34 -9.23 8.55
N ARG A 89 9.90 -8.24 7.76
CA ARG A 89 10.61 -7.74 6.56
C ARG A 89 11.94 -7.03 6.91
N ALA A 90 12.41 -7.15 8.16
CA ALA A 90 13.63 -6.53 8.68
C ALA A 90 14.89 -6.83 7.85
N GLY A 91 14.92 -7.94 7.09
CA GLY A 91 16.03 -8.27 6.21
C GLY A 91 16.13 -7.43 4.93
N ALA A 92 15.03 -6.86 4.43
CA ALA A 92 15.00 -6.21 3.12
C ALA A 92 15.82 -4.91 3.08
N GLY A 93 15.81 -4.14 4.17
CA GLY A 93 16.59 -2.90 4.29
C GLY A 93 18.10 -3.15 4.22
N LEU A 94 18.59 -4.22 4.84
CA LEU A 94 20.01 -4.60 4.80
C LEU A 94 20.46 -5.04 3.40
N VAL A 95 19.61 -5.77 2.67
CA VAL A 95 19.92 -6.21 1.30
C VAL A 95 20.02 -5.02 0.35
N LEU A 96 19.07 -4.07 0.43
CA LEU A 96 19.10 -2.85 -0.39
C LEU A 96 20.32 -1.98 -0.07
N PHE A 97 20.65 -1.83 1.21
CA PHE A 97 21.80 -1.05 1.65
C PHE A 97 23.13 -1.70 1.18
N ALA A 98 23.26 -3.02 1.33
CA ALA A 98 24.43 -3.75 0.85
C ALA A 98 24.60 -3.63 -0.67
N GLY A 99 23.50 -3.72 -1.43
CA GLY A 99 23.52 -3.54 -2.89
C GLY A 99 23.96 -2.15 -3.32
N LEU A 100 23.46 -1.09 -2.65
CA LEU A 100 23.85 0.30 -2.93
C LEU A 100 25.33 0.55 -2.64
N VAL A 101 25.84 0.04 -1.51
CA VAL A 101 27.26 0.16 -1.14
C VAL A 101 28.16 -0.60 -2.11
N LEU A 102 27.80 -1.83 -2.49
CA LEU A 102 28.53 -2.61 -3.48
C LEU A 102 28.55 -1.93 -4.85
N GLY A 103 27.40 -1.43 -5.31
CA GLY A 103 27.29 -0.70 -6.58
C GLY A 103 28.14 0.57 -6.59
N PHE A 104 28.11 1.35 -5.50
CA PHE A 104 28.93 2.55 -5.36
C PHE A 104 30.44 2.25 -5.34
N LEU A 105 30.86 1.18 -4.67
CA LEU A 105 32.27 0.75 -4.63
C LEU A 105 32.77 0.21 -5.98
N LEU A 106 31.92 -0.52 -6.72
CA LEU A 106 32.27 -1.08 -8.02
C LEU A 106 32.22 -0.03 -9.15
N GLY A 107 31.35 0.99 -9.04
CA GLY A 107 31.22 2.07 -10.02
C GLY A 107 32.26 3.20 -9.93
N ARG A 108 33.16 3.17 -8.93
CA ARG A 108 34.25 4.15 -8.75
C ARG A 108 35.59 3.74 -9.38
N ARG A 109 35.61 2.70 -10.24
CA ARG A 109 36.80 2.28 -10.99
C ARG A 109 36.73 2.68 -12.45
#